data_AF-A0A965PHL2-F1
#
_entry.id   AF-A0A965PHL2-F1
#
_cell.length_a   1.000
_cell.length_b   1.000
_cell.length_c   1.000
_cell.angle_alpha   90.00
_cell.angle_beta   90.00
_cell.angle_gamma   90.00
#
_symmetry.space_group_name_H-M   'P 1'
#
loop_
_entity.id
_entity.type
_entity.pdbx_description
1 polymer ?
#
loop_
_entity_poly.entity_id
_entity_poly.type
_entity_poly.pdbx_seq_one_letter_code
_entity_poly.pdbx_strand_id
1 'polypeptide(L)'
;MESHPRCRCSQAPLIRGQKVEFEKGEDWFRRQDASTQHAILGSNVALNAYRRGDATLLDFVGRQNSPKWGQPYYQISTRQAIRKQGAFPGYNHPTQFITLDEIFRRGGITPPTPDTGPIQPVSPAPPVVTTPSKKPRATPARKKATVLTAPEVRAKLQELKTEYEPKLEAATKATNRAFRQYRLDSSLHPQYLAAVNTEKALVNEYNKLAHKLVSVAKPAQFSVVQSTREKNNPRIQEGLKRFGNLVSRDILGKKSKLSDASRTVAVNSIGNRSYYHDRAIYIRTPVDEHVVVHELGHWLEDIDSDIFDKVSAFYDRRTAGESLISMNAASNTTRFRANEMTKVDRFINAYMGKYYYQGNKRYASEILSMGLEQLSRDPVAFAQADPDMFDFIYGIVRK
;
A
#
# COMPACT_ATOMS: atom_id res chain seq x y z
N MET A 1 -7.34 25.98 0.71
CA MET A 1 -7.28 25.56 2.12
C MET A 1 -5.92 24.91 2.32
N GLU A 2 -5.08 25.46 3.18
CA GLU A 2 -3.77 24.86 3.47
C GLU A 2 -4.01 23.59 4.28
N SER A 3 -3.81 22.44 3.65
CA SER A 3 -4.07 21.13 4.25
C SER A 3 -2.79 20.34 4.36
N HIS A 4 -2.69 19.46 5.38
CA HIS A 4 -1.58 18.52 5.43
C HIS A 4 -1.70 17.47 4.31
N PRO A 5 -0.60 16.89 3.79
CA PRO A 5 -0.60 15.99 2.62
C PRO A 5 -1.33 14.66 2.84
N ARG A 6 -1.91 14.46 4.03
CA ARG A 6 -2.68 13.28 4.44
C ARG A 6 -4.04 13.66 5.04
N CYS A 7 -4.58 14.85 4.76
CA CYS A 7 -5.91 15.23 5.25
C CYS A 7 -6.90 14.18 4.74
N ARG A 8 -7.48 13.41 5.66
CA ARG A 8 -8.63 12.52 5.36
C ARG A 8 -9.95 13.25 5.55
N CYS A 9 -9.90 14.56 5.35
CA CYS A 9 -10.99 15.48 5.56
C CYS A 9 -11.97 15.26 4.40
N SER A 10 -13.14 14.69 4.67
CA SER A 10 -14.22 14.59 3.70
C SER A 10 -15.06 15.85 3.74
N GLN A 11 -15.50 16.31 2.58
CA GLN A 11 -16.50 17.37 2.51
C GLN A 11 -17.85 16.75 2.91
N ALA A 12 -18.44 17.25 4.00
CA ALA A 12 -19.80 16.91 4.38
C ALA A 12 -20.76 17.97 3.80
N PRO A 13 -21.75 17.59 2.97
CA PRO A 13 -22.73 18.54 2.47
C PRO A 13 -23.59 19.04 3.64
N LEU A 14 -23.75 20.36 3.75
CA LEU A 14 -24.65 20.97 4.73
C LEU A 14 -26.06 21.07 4.12
N ILE A 15 -27.04 20.48 4.79
CA ILE A 15 -28.45 20.54 4.35
C ILE A 15 -29.08 21.84 4.86
N ARG A 16 -29.85 22.53 4.01
CA ARG A 16 -30.58 23.75 4.40
C ARG A 16 -31.46 23.46 5.64
N GLY A 17 -31.29 24.24 6.70
CA GLY A 17 -31.97 24.06 7.99
C GLY A 17 -31.20 23.23 9.03
N GLN A 18 -30.08 22.60 8.65
CA GLN A 18 -29.21 21.89 9.60
C GLN A 18 -28.40 22.90 10.44
N LYS A 19 -28.54 22.82 11.77
CA LYS A 19 -27.64 23.55 12.68
C LYS A 19 -26.27 22.86 12.66
N VAL A 20 -25.22 23.66 12.49
CA VAL A 20 -23.84 23.18 12.51
C VAL A 20 -23.13 23.86 13.65
N GLU A 21 -22.54 23.06 14.54
CA GLU A 21 -21.75 23.55 15.65
C GLU A 21 -20.27 23.36 15.32
N PHE A 22 -19.52 24.46 15.37
CA PHE A 22 -18.09 24.44 15.17
C PHE A 22 -17.40 24.61 16.51
N GLU A 23 -16.73 23.56 16.95
CA GLU A 23 -15.89 23.58 18.15
C GLU A 23 -14.42 23.75 17.77
N LYS A 24 -13.65 24.47 18.59
CA LYS A 24 -12.20 24.52 18.45
C LYS A 24 -11.58 23.17 18.78
N GLY A 25 -10.63 22.75 17.95
CA GLY A 25 -9.88 21.52 18.19
C GLY A 25 -9.20 21.47 19.58
N GLU A 26 -8.75 22.61 20.11
CA GLU A 26 -8.17 22.68 21.46
C GLU A 26 -9.18 22.40 22.58
N ASP A 27 -10.43 22.86 22.42
CA ASP A 27 -11.50 22.68 23.42
C ASP A 27 -11.99 21.24 23.40
N TRP A 28 -12.17 20.69 22.19
CA TRP A 28 -12.44 19.28 22.00
C TRP A 28 -11.35 18.40 22.64
N PHE A 29 -10.08 18.71 22.35
CA PHE A 29 -8.91 17.96 22.83
C PHE A 29 -8.79 17.98 24.36
N ARG A 30 -9.07 19.13 24.99
CA ARG A 30 -8.99 19.31 26.44
C ARG A 30 -9.95 18.37 27.19
N ARG A 31 -11.11 18.07 26.62
CA ARG A 31 -12.11 17.16 27.21
C ARG A 31 -11.85 15.67 26.97
N GLN A 32 -10.88 15.33 26.12
CA GLN A 32 -10.55 13.93 25.85
C GLN A 32 -9.83 13.29 27.05
N ASP A 33 -9.98 11.98 27.19
CA ASP A 33 -9.28 11.21 28.21
C ASP A 33 -7.76 11.17 27.98
N ALA A 34 -7.02 10.80 29.02
CA ALA A 34 -5.56 10.72 29.00
C ALA A 34 -4.99 9.82 27.88
N SER A 35 -5.67 8.73 27.54
CA SER A 35 -5.24 7.79 26.52
C SER A 35 -5.42 8.39 25.13
N THR A 36 -6.54 9.06 24.88
CA THR A 36 -6.78 9.81 23.64
C THR A 36 -5.80 10.97 23.49
N GLN A 37 -5.57 11.75 24.55
CA GLN A 37 -4.57 12.82 24.55
C GLN A 37 -3.17 12.28 24.26
N HIS A 38 -2.78 11.16 24.87
CA HIS A 38 -1.51 10.50 24.60
C HIS A 38 -1.40 10.03 23.14
N ALA A 39 -2.44 9.40 22.60
CA ALA A 39 -2.45 8.88 21.24
C ALA A 39 -2.27 10.00 20.20
N ILE A 40 -2.88 11.16 20.43
CA ILE A 40 -2.76 12.34 19.56
C ILE A 40 -1.38 12.99 19.71
N LEU A 41 -0.88 13.16 20.93
CA LEU A 41 0.42 13.79 21.18
C LEU A 41 1.62 12.86 20.88
N GLY A 42 1.37 11.56 20.77
CA GLY A 42 2.32 10.54 20.34
C GLY A 42 3.40 10.16 21.37
N SER A 43 3.44 10.79 22.55
CA SER A 43 4.39 10.43 23.61
C SER A 43 3.98 10.91 25.01
N ASN A 44 4.42 10.19 26.05
CA ASN A 44 4.29 10.59 27.45
C ASN A 44 4.99 11.92 27.75
N VAL A 45 6.10 12.21 27.07
CA VAL A 45 6.84 13.47 27.25
C VAL A 45 6.01 14.66 26.75
N ALA A 46 5.36 14.51 25.60
CA ALA A 46 4.44 15.53 25.06
C ALA A 46 3.21 15.72 25.95
N LEU A 47 2.60 14.62 26.40
CA LEU A 47 1.44 14.66 27.29
C LEU A 47 1.77 15.36 28.62
N ASN A 48 2.92 15.06 29.22
CA ASN A 48 3.33 15.68 30.47
C ASN A 48 3.66 17.17 30.28
N ALA A 49 4.30 17.56 29.16
CA ALA A 49 4.53 18.96 28.82
C ALA A 49 3.20 19.73 28.65
N TYR A 50 2.20 19.10 28.02
CA TYR A 50 0.86 19.66 27.91
C TYR A 50 0.18 19.85 29.28
N ARG A 51 0.22 18.82 30.14
CA ARG A 51 -0.41 18.85 31.47
C ARG A 51 0.22 19.86 32.42
N ARG A 52 1.52 20.09 32.32
CA ARG A 52 2.24 21.12 33.10
C ARG A 52 2.03 22.53 32.58
N GLY A 53 1.42 22.70 31.41
CA GLY A 53 1.26 23.99 30.75
C GLY A 53 2.50 24.47 29.98
N ASP A 54 3.56 23.65 29.90
CA ASP A 54 4.79 23.97 29.15
C ASP A 54 4.50 24.14 27.65
N ALA A 55 3.52 23.40 27.13
CA ALA A 55 3.05 23.46 25.75
C ALA A 55 1.52 23.34 25.66
N THR A 56 0.90 24.02 24.70
CA THR A 56 -0.51 23.86 24.31
C THR A 56 -0.62 22.92 23.12
N LEU A 57 -1.82 22.47 22.75
CA LEU A 57 -2.01 21.65 21.55
C LEU A 57 -1.49 22.37 20.29
N LEU A 58 -1.70 23.68 20.21
CA LEU A 58 -1.33 24.49 19.04
C LEU A 58 0.18 24.63 18.89
N ASP A 59 0.93 24.57 20.00
CA ASP A 59 2.40 24.60 19.98
C ASP A 59 3.01 23.38 19.28
N PHE A 60 2.26 22.28 19.14
CA PHE A 60 2.70 21.10 18.41
C PHE A 60 2.49 21.20 16.90
N VAL A 61 1.88 22.28 16.39
CA VAL A 61 1.60 22.45 14.96
C VAL A 61 2.70 23.28 14.31
N GLY A 62 3.46 22.68 13.40
CA GLY A 62 4.42 23.37 12.53
C GLY A 62 3.88 23.57 11.13
N ARG A 63 4.51 24.48 10.38
CA ARG A 63 4.28 24.70 8.95
C ARG A 63 5.56 24.44 8.19
N GLN A 64 5.44 23.75 7.05
CA GLN A 64 6.57 23.52 6.15
C GLN A 64 6.24 24.11 4.80
N ASN A 65 7.14 24.92 4.22
CA ASN A 65 6.99 25.36 2.84
C ASN A 65 7.23 24.18 1.90
N SER A 66 6.20 23.81 1.15
CA SER A 66 6.22 22.78 0.13
C SER A 66 5.87 23.41 -1.23
N PRO A 67 6.77 23.34 -2.23
CA PRO A 67 6.46 23.84 -3.57
C PRO A 67 5.30 23.06 -4.24
N LYS A 68 4.96 21.87 -3.72
CA LYS A 68 3.86 21.03 -4.22
C LYS A 68 2.53 21.24 -3.47
N TRP A 69 2.59 21.48 -2.16
CA TRP A 69 1.41 21.47 -1.28
C TRP A 69 1.14 22.81 -0.59
N GLY A 70 1.87 23.87 -0.95
CA GLY A 70 1.79 25.17 -0.28
C GLY A 70 2.46 25.11 1.09
N GLN A 71 1.74 25.49 2.15
CA GLN A 71 2.28 25.50 3.52
C GLN A 71 1.57 24.45 4.40
N PRO A 72 1.76 23.13 4.17
CA PRO A 72 1.11 22.10 4.97
C PRO A 72 1.49 22.19 6.45
N TYR A 73 0.51 21.83 7.29
CA TYR A 73 0.69 21.62 8.72
C TYR A 73 1.30 20.23 9.00
N TYR A 74 2.18 20.15 9.99
CA TYR A 74 2.71 18.89 10.51
C TYR A 74 2.93 18.98 12.03
N GLN A 75 3.07 17.83 12.69
CA GLN A 75 3.35 17.81 14.12
C GLN A 75 4.86 18.00 14.36
N ILE A 76 5.24 19.02 15.14
CA ILE A 76 6.64 19.24 15.55
C ILE A 76 6.99 18.43 16.80
N SER A 77 8.28 18.30 17.08
CA SER A 77 8.75 17.56 18.26
C SER A 77 8.39 18.26 19.57
N THR A 78 8.24 17.50 20.65
CA THR A 78 7.96 18.04 22.00
C THR A 78 8.95 19.11 22.43
N ARG A 79 10.24 18.93 22.09
CA ARG A 79 11.28 19.92 22.39
C ARG A 79 11.02 21.25 21.70
N GLN A 80 10.56 21.22 20.45
CA GLN A 80 10.24 22.43 19.68
C GLN A 80 8.94 23.07 20.17
N ALA A 81 7.94 22.27 20.53
CA ALA A 81 6.68 22.75 21.11
C ALA A 81 6.89 23.47 22.45
N ILE A 82 7.70 22.90 23.36
CA ILE A 82 8.07 23.56 24.63
C ILE A 82 8.79 24.89 24.38
N ARG A 83 9.61 24.97 23.32
CA ARG A 83 10.29 26.20 22.90
C ARG A 83 9.40 27.16 22.11
N LYS A 84 8.10 26.90 22.01
CA LYS A 84 7.12 27.73 21.29
C LYS A 84 7.49 27.97 19.82
N GLN A 85 8.08 26.96 19.18
CA GLN A 85 8.44 26.99 17.76
C GLN A 85 7.30 26.52 16.84
N GLY A 86 6.09 26.37 17.38
CA GLY A 86 4.88 26.12 16.60
C GLY A 86 4.54 27.32 15.71
N ALA A 87 3.83 27.07 14.62
CA ALA A 87 3.43 28.05 13.62
C ALA A 87 1.94 27.89 13.26
N PHE A 88 1.08 27.69 14.26
CA PHE A 88 -0.37 27.69 14.03
C PHE A 88 -0.87 29.13 13.78
N PRO A 89 -1.57 29.41 12.66
CA PRO A 89 -1.94 30.79 12.30
C PRO A 89 -3.12 31.35 13.11
N GLY A 90 -3.71 30.56 14.02
CA GLY A 90 -4.94 30.90 14.73
C GLY A 90 -6.19 30.39 14.02
N TYR A 91 -7.35 30.63 14.65
CA TYR A 91 -8.64 30.27 14.07
C TYR A 91 -9.16 31.41 13.19
N ASN A 92 -9.33 31.14 11.90
CA ASN A 92 -9.75 32.15 10.91
C ASN A 92 -11.28 32.40 10.90
N HIS A 93 -12.03 31.76 11.80
CA HIS A 93 -13.47 31.92 11.92
C HIS A 93 -13.87 32.20 13.37
N PRO A 94 -14.82 33.11 13.62
CA PRO A 94 -15.37 33.31 14.95
C PRO A 94 -16.06 32.02 15.41
N THR A 95 -15.76 31.58 16.62
CA THR A 95 -16.29 30.34 17.22
C THR A 95 -17.70 30.54 17.78
N GLN A 96 -18.47 31.40 17.13
CA GLN A 96 -19.85 31.69 17.48
C GLN A 96 -20.77 31.01 16.47
N PHE A 97 -22.00 30.72 16.88
CA PHE A 97 -23.01 30.09 16.03
C PHE A 97 -23.25 30.93 14.78
N ILE A 98 -22.90 30.42 13.60
CA ILE A 98 -23.23 31.06 12.32
C ILE A 98 -24.31 30.23 11.66
N THR A 99 -25.43 30.85 11.31
CA THR A 99 -26.50 30.17 10.58
C THR A 99 -26.09 29.94 9.11
N LEU A 100 -26.62 28.89 8.46
CA LEU A 100 -26.38 28.64 7.04
C LEU A 100 -26.71 29.86 6.16
N ASP A 101 -27.75 30.62 6.52
CA ASP A 101 -28.14 31.82 5.79
C ASP A 101 -27.10 32.95 5.88
N GLU A 102 -26.40 33.09 7.01
CA GLU A 102 -25.26 34.00 7.13
C GLU A 102 -24.05 33.53 6.30
N ILE A 103 -23.81 32.22 6.24
CA ILE A 103 -22.72 31.64 5.43
C ILE A 103 -22.95 31.97 3.94
N PHE A 104 -24.18 31.79 3.44
CA PHE A 104 -24.51 32.10 2.04
C PHE A 104 -24.50 33.61 1.73
N ARG A 105 -24.94 34.46 2.66
CA ARG A 105 -24.90 35.93 2.46
C ARG A 105 -23.48 36.49 2.40
N ARG A 106 -22.54 35.96 3.18
CA ARG A 106 -21.15 36.45 3.22
C ARG A 106 -20.33 36.09 1.98
N GLY A 107 -20.73 35.06 1.22
CA GLY A 107 -19.99 34.60 0.05
C GLY A 107 -20.32 35.32 -1.26
N GLY A 108 -21.40 36.12 -1.32
CA GLY A 108 -21.89 36.71 -2.59
C GLY A 108 -22.37 35.67 -3.61
N ILE A 109 -22.50 34.39 -3.21
CA ILE A 109 -22.93 33.29 -4.07
C ILE A 109 -24.44 33.18 -3.96
N THR A 110 -25.16 33.76 -4.92
CA THR A 110 -26.57 33.41 -5.13
C THR A 110 -26.64 31.95 -5.58
N PRO A 111 -27.37 31.07 -4.87
CA PRO A 111 -27.51 29.68 -5.28
C PRO A 111 -28.11 29.61 -6.69
N PRO A 112 -27.66 28.69 -7.56
CA PRO A 112 -28.33 28.45 -8.82
C PRO A 112 -29.78 28.02 -8.54
N THR A 113 -30.72 28.61 -9.29
CA THR A 113 -32.12 28.23 -9.24
C THR A 113 -32.25 26.75 -9.57
N PRO A 114 -33.04 25.95 -8.84
CA PRO A 114 -33.21 24.53 -9.15
C PRO A 114 -33.69 24.37 -10.58
N ASP A 115 -32.90 23.67 -11.39
CA ASP A 115 -33.31 23.30 -12.75
C ASP A 115 -34.45 22.28 -12.64
N THR A 116 -35.64 22.68 -13.08
CA THR A 116 -36.87 21.87 -13.06
C THR A 116 -37.10 21.18 -14.40
N GLY A 117 -36.09 21.17 -15.28
CA GLY A 117 -36.16 20.48 -16.57
C GLY A 117 -36.32 18.95 -16.43
N PRO A 118 -37.18 18.32 -17.25
CA PRO A 118 -37.33 16.87 -17.26
C PRO A 118 -36.04 16.19 -17.78
N ILE A 119 -35.52 15.25 -17.00
CA ILE A 119 -34.35 14.43 -17.33
C ILE A 119 -34.69 13.55 -18.54
N GLN A 120 -34.01 13.76 -19.67
CA GLN A 120 -34.15 12.90 -20.85
C GLN A 120 -33.39 11.59 -20.66
N PRO A 121 -33.99 10.43 -20.96
CA PRO A 121 -33.30 9.14 -20.91
C PRO A 121 -32.30 9.01 -22.07
N VAL A 122 -31.07 8.61 -21.75
CA VAL A 122 -29.99 8.34 -22.71
C VAL A 122 -30.26 7.03 -23.46
N SER A 123 -30.23 7.06 -24.79
CA SER A 123 -30.40 5.87 -25.66
C SER A 123 -29.20 4.91 -25.55
N PRO A 124 -29.44 3.58 -25.62
CA PRO A 124 -28.36 2.58 -25.60
C PRO A 124 -27.63 2.49 -26.94
N ALA A 125 -26.31 2.24 -26.88
CA ALA A 125 -25.45 2.04 -28.04
C ALA A 125 -25.75 0.72 -28.78
N PRO A 126 -25.55 0.66 -30.12
CA PRO A 126 -25.84 -0.52 -30.92
C PRO A 126 -24.82 -1.68 -30.72
N PRO A 127 -25.23 -2.94 -30.98
CA PRO A 127 -24.40 -4.12 -30.77
C PRO A 127 -23.36 -4.31 -31.89
N VAL A 128 -22.16 -4.75 -31.49
CA VAL A 128 -21.06 -5.13 -32.38
C VAL A 128 -21.37 -6.50 -33.02
N VAL A 129 -21.39 -6.54 -34.36
CA VAL A 129 -21.57 -7.76 -35.16
C VAL A 129 -20.23 -8.49 -35.28
N THR A 130 -20.16 -9.72 -34.76
CA THR A 130 -19.04 -10.65 -35.01
C THR A 130 -19.43 -11.71 -36.03
N THR A 131 -18.66 -11.83 -37.11
CA THR A 131 -18.80 -12.87 -38.14
C THR A 131 -18.33 -14.26 -37.65
N PRO A 132 -18.96 -15.36 -38.09
CA PRO A 132 -18.65 -16.71 -37.62
C PRO A 132 -17.47 -17.34 -38.40
N SER A 133 -16.44 -17.77 -37.66
CA SER A 133 -15.33 -18.58 -38.20
C SER A 133 -15.60 -20.08 -38.03
N LYS A 134 -15.19 -20.86 -39.04
CA LYS A 134 -15.49 -22.29 -39.23
C LYS A 134 -14.94 -23.19 -38.11
N LYS A 135 -15.75 -24.15 -37.66
CA LYS A 135 -15.39 -25.24 -36.72
C LYS A 135 -14.38 -26.22 -37.33
N PRO A 136 -13.30 -26.57 -36.61
CA PRO A 136 -12.59 -27.84 -36.81
C PRO A 136 -13.11 -28.93 -35.85
N ARG A 137 -13.02 -30.15 -36.36
CA ARG A 137 -13.49 -31.44 -35.82
C ARG A 137 -12.82 -31.80 -34.49
N ALA A 138 -13.63 -32.20 -33.51
CA ALA A 138 -13.20 -32.49 -32.15
C ALA A 138 -12.45 -33.82 -32.03
N THR A 139 -11.22 -33.76 -31.51
CA THR A 139 -10.55 -34.87 -30.81
C THR A 139 -10.82 -34.71 -29.30
N PRO A 140 -10.96 -35.77 -28.48
CA PRO A 140 -11.23 -35.60 -27.06
C PRO A 140 -10.02 -34.94 -26.38
N ALA A 141 -10.10 -33.62 -26.21
CA ALA A 141 -9.07 -32.84 -25.54
C ALA A 141 -9.07 -33.20 -24.06
N ARG A 142 -8.00 -33.88 -23.63
CA ARG A 142 -7.58 -33.95 -22.23
C ARG A 142 -7.65 -32.51 -21.68
N LYS A 143 -8.59 -32.22 -20.76
CA LYS A 143 -8.76 -30.89 -20.14
C LYS A 143 -7.43 -30.47 -19.51
N LYS A 144 -6.59 -29.75 -20.26
CA LYS A 144 -5.47 -29.03 -19.68
C LYS A 144 -6.11 -27.99 -18.77
N ALA A 145 -5.77 -28.00 -17.48
CA ALA A 145 -6.19 -26.96 -16.56
C ALA A 145 -5.78 -25.61 -17.18
N THR A 146 -6.77 -24.81 -17.58
CA THR A 146 -6.52 -23.50 -18.17
C THR A 146 -5.87 -22.63 -17.11
N VAL A 147 -4.63 -22.21 -17.35
CA VAL A 147 -3.96 -21.21 -16.51
C VAL A 147 -4.74 -19.91 -16.67
N LEU A 148 -5.21 -19.33 -15.56
CA LEU A 148 -5.92 -18.06 -15.59
C LEU A 148 -4.99 -16.97 -16.11
N THR A 149 -5.52 -16.12 -16.98
CA THR A 149 -4.86 -14.88 -17.42
C THR A 149 -4.85 -13.87 -16.28
N ALA A 150 -3.95 -12.87 -16.36
CA ALA A 150 -3.86 -11.85 -15.32
C ALA A 150 -5.18 -11.05 -15.14
N PRO A 151 -5.90 -10.64 -16.21
CA PRO A 151 -7.22 -10.02 -16.07
C PRO A 151 -8.26 -10.92 -15.37
N GLU A 152 -8.28 -12.23 -15.69
CA GLU A 152 -9.18 -13.18 -15.02
C GLU A 152 -8.84 -13.33 -13.54
N VAL A 153 -7.55 -13.34 -13.18
CA VAL A 153 -7.13 -13.38 -11.77
C VAL A 153 -7.54 -12.10 -11.06
N ARG A 154 -7.36 -10.91 -11.65
CA ARG A 154 -7.82 -9.65 -11.04
C ARG A 154 -9.32 -9.64 -10.83
N ALA A 155 -10.10 -10.11 -11.80
CA ALA A 155 -11.55 -10.22 -11.67
C ALA A 155 -11.92 -11.09 -10.45
N LYS A 156 -11.27 -12.25 -10.29
CA LYS A 156 -11.48 -13.12 -9.12
C LYS A 156 -11.01 -12.50 -7.79
N LEU A 157 -9.92 -11.74 -7.81
CA LEU A 157 -9.47 -10.99 -6.62
C LEU A 157 -10.48 -9.90 -6.24
N GLN A 158 -11.11 -9.25 -7.24
CA GLN A 158 -12.16 -8.27 -7.02
C GLN A 158 -13.46 -8.90 -6.50
N GLU A 159 -13.86 -10.06 -7.03
CA GLU A 159 -14.97 -10.86 -6.50
C GLU A 159 -14.72 -11.25 -5.03
N LEU A 160 -13.53 -11.78 -4.74
CA LEU A 160 -13.13 -12.14 -3.39
C LEU A 160 -13.18 -10.94 -2.43
N LYS A 161 -12.70 -9.77 -2.86
CA LYS A 161 -12.83 -8.54 -2.08
C LYS A 161 -14.28 -8.20 -1.82
N THR A 162 -15.11 -8.16 -2.86
CA THR A 162 -16.53 -7.82 -2.76
C THR A 162 -17.27 -8.73 -1.78
N GLU A 163 -16.90 -10.01 -1.74
CA GLU A 163 -17.47 -10.98 -0.80
C GLU A 163 -16.98 -10.79 0.64
N TYR A 164 -15.68 -10.59 0.86
CA TYR A 164 -15.09 -10.58 2.20
C TYR A 164 -15.05 -9.20 2.87
N GLU A 165 -15.02 -8.11 2.12
CA GLU A 165 -14.97 -6.74 2.65
C GLU A 165 -16.08 -6.46 3.68
N PRO A 166 -17.38 -6.73 3.42
CA PRO A 166 -18.41 -6.52 4.45
C PRO A 166 -18.24 -7.45 5.67
N LYS A 167 -17.75 -8.68 5.48
CA LYS A 167 -17.50 -9.63 6.58
C LYS A 167 -16.36 -9.15 7.48
N LEU A 168 -15.27 -8.67 6.87
CA LEU A 168 -14.11 -8.11 7.55
C LEU A 168 -14.49 -6.82 8.29
N GLU A 169 -15.22 -5.90 7.65
CA GLU A 169 -15.72 -4.70 8.31
C GLU A 169 -16.60 -5.00 9.52
N ALA A 170 -17.51 -5.97 9.40
CA ALA A 170 -18.37 -6.40 10.50
C ALA A 170 -17.54 -6.98 11.65
N ALA A 171 -16.56 -7.84 11.34
CA ALA A 171 -15.66 -8.43 12.32
C ALA A 171 -14.81 -7.36 13.04
N THR A 172 -14.20 -6.42 12.31
CA THR A 172 -13.44 -5.31 12.89
C THR A 172 -14.32 -4.43 13.78
N LYS A 173 -15.57 -4.14 13.37
CA LYS A 173 -16.54 -3.40 14.20
C LYS A 173 -16.88 -4.18 15.48
N ALA A 174 -17.05 -5.49 15.38
CA ALA A 174 -17.29 -6.36 16.54
C ALA A 174 -16.10 -6.39 17.51
N THR A 175 -14.87 -6.56 17.00
CA THR A 175 -13.64 -6.49 17.80
C THR A 175 -13.50 -5.15 18.51
N ASN A 176 -13.72 -4.04 17.81
CA ASN A 176 -13.65 -2.70 18.40
C ASN A 176 -14.71 -2.49 19.48
N ARG A 177 -15.93 -3.00 19.29
CA ARG A 177 -17.00 -2.97 20.30
C ARG A 177 -16.61 -3.79 21.52
N ALA A 178 -16.16 -5.03 21.32
CA ALA A 178 -15.76 -5.92 22.40
C ALA A 178 -14.55 -5.35 23.18
N PHE A 179 -13.59 -4.72 22.49
CA PHE A 179 -12.47 -4.03 23.13
C PHE A 179 -12.93 -2.87 24.02
N ARG A 180 -13.87 -2.05 23.55
CA ARG A 180 -14.45 -0.96 24.36
C ARG A 180 -15.16 -1.49 25.61
N GLN A 181 -15.90 -2.59 25.48
CA GLN A 181 -16.57 -3.24 26.61
C GLN A 181 -15.57 -3.83 27.60
N TYR A 182 -14.57 -4.57 27.11
CA TYR A 182 -13.46 -5.10 27.92
C TYR A 182 -12.71 -4.00 28.69
N ARG A 183 -12.55 -2.81 28.11
CA ARG A 183 -11.93 -1.66 28.79
C ARG A 183 -12.75 -1.12 29.96
N LEU A 184 -14.07 -1.32 29.95
CA LEU A 184 -14.97 -0.91 31.03
C LEU A 184 -15.17 -2.02 32.06
N ASP A 185 -15.14 -3.27 31.61
CA ASP A 185 -15.29 -4.46 32.44
C ASP A 185 -14.29 -5.53 32.00
N SER A 186 -13.26 -5.75 32.82
CA SER A 186 -12.20 -6.71 32.54
C SER A 186 -12.70 -8.16 32.51
N SER A 187 -13.85 -8.47 33.10
CA SER A 187 -14.46 -9.81 33.02
C SER A 187 -14.85 -10.16 31.58
N LEU A 188 -14.98 -9.15 30.70
CA LEU A 188 -15.31 -9.32 29.29
C LEU A 188 -14.11 -9.63 28.38
N HIS A 189 -12.93 -9.87 28.96
CA HIS A 189 -11.75 -10.26 28.20
C HIS A 189 -11.98 -11.49 27.29
N PRO A 190 -12.71 -12.55 27.71
CA PRO A 190 -13.00 -13.68 26.83
C PRO A 190 -13.82 -13.32 25.59
N GLN A 191 -14.81 -12.42 25.67
CA GLN A 191 -15.56 -12.01 24.47
C GLN A 191 -14.69 -11.15 23.54
N TYR A 192 -13.81 -10.30 24.08
CA TYR A 192 -12.83 -9.58 23.26
C TYR A 192 -11.89 -10.54 22.51
N LEU A 193 -11.33 -11.54 23.21
CA LEU A 193 -10.48 -12.55 22.56
C LEU A 193 -11.23 -13.36 21.51
N ALA A 194 -12.50 -13.71 21.76
CA ALA A 194 -13.34 -14.40 20.78
C ALA A 194 -13.51 -13.54 19.51
N ALA A 195 -13.83 -12.25 19.64
CA ALA A 195 -13.97 -11.34 18.50
C ALA A 195 -12.66 -11.18 17.71
N VAL A 196 -11.52 -11.00 18.41
CA VAL A 196 -10.18 -10.95 17.79
C VAL A 196 -9.89 -12.23 17.01
N ASN A 197 -10.20 -13.41 17.58
CA ASN A 197 -9.98 -14.69 16.92
C ASN A 197 -10.85 -14.86 15.68
N THR A 198 -12.11 -14.42 15.72
CA THR A 198 -13.01 -14.42 14.56
C THR A 198 -12.49 -13.50 13.44
N GLU A 199 -12.10 -12.27 13.77
CA GLU A 199 -11.51 -11.34 12.81
C GLU A 199 -10.23 -11.91 12.19
N LYS A 200 -9.33 -12.44 13.03
CA LYS A 200 -8.08 -13.07 12.57
C LYS A 200 -8.34 -14.27 11.67
N ALA A 201 -9.34 -15.10 11.97
CA ALA A 201 -9.70 -16.25 11.14
C ALA A 201 -10.19 -15.80 9.75
N LEU A 202 -11.04 -14.77 9.69
CA LEU A 202 -11.52 -14.19 8.42
C LEU A 202 -10.38 -13.58 7.59
N VAL A 203 -9.48 -12.82 8.22
CA VAL A 203 -8.30 -12.26 7.54
C VAL A 203 -7.40 -13.36 6.99
N ASN A 204 -7.17 -14.42 7.77
CA ASN A 204 -6.35 -15.55 7.33
C ASN A 204 -6.98 -16.31 6.16
N GLU A 205 -8.30 -16.50 6.19
CA GLU A 205 -9.04 -17.15 5.12
C GLU A 205 -9.00 -16.31 3.83
N TYR A 206 -9.31 -15.02 3.93
CA TYR A 206 -9.22 -14.06 2.83
C TYR A 206 -7.82 -14.07 2.18
N ASN A 207 -6.77 -13.93 2.99
CA ASN A 207 -5.39 -13.95 2.52
C ASN A 207 -5.02 -15.30 1.88
N LYS A 208 -5.50 -16.42 2.43
CA LYS A 208 -5.26 -17.76 1.86
C LYS A 208 -5.90 -17.89 0.47
N LEU A 209 -7.13 -17.42 0.30
CA LEU A 209 -7.82 -17.45 -0.99
C LEU A 209 -7.16 -16.52 -2.01
N ALA A 210 -6.79 -15.31 -1.60
CA ALA A 210 -6.09 -14.35 -2.45
C ALA A 210 -4.74 -14.89 -2.94
N HIS A 211 -3.92 -15.44 -2.04
CA HIS A 211 -2.64 -16.07 -2.41
C HIS A 211 -2.81 -17.29 -3.31
N LYS A 212 -3.89 -18.07 -3.13
CA LYS A 212 -4.17 -19.21 -4.00
C LYS A 212 -4.41 -18.79 -5.45
N LEU A 213 -5.07 -17.65 -5.68
CA LEU A 213 -5.32 -17.12 -7.03
C LEU A 213 -4.04 -16.67 -7.75
N VAL A 214 -3.06 -16.18 -6.99
CA VAL A 214 -1.74 -15.80 -7.51
C VAL A 214 -0.70 -16.91 -7.33
N SER A 215 -1.07 -18.12 -6.91
CA SER A 215 -0.10 -19.22 -6.83
C SER A 215 0.01 -19.93 -8.19
N VAL A 216 1.21 -20.38 -8.54
CA VAL A 216 1.43 -21.20 -9.73
C VAL A 216 1.11 -22.67 -9.46
N ALA A 217 0.64 -23.38 -10.48
CA ALA A 217 0.34 -24.81 -10.35
C ALA A 217 1.61 -25.67 -10.21
N LYS A 218 2.74 -25.20 -10.76
CA LYS A 218 4.04 -25.88 -10.69
C LYS A 218 5.05 -24.92 -10.06
N PRO A 219 5.13 -24.85 -8.71
CA PRO A 219 6.05 -23.95 -8.03
C PRO A 219 7.50 -24.26 -8.39
N ALA A 220 8.30 -23.21 -8.55
CA ALA A 220 9.74 -23.34 -8.69
C ALA A 220 10.35 -23.94 -7.41
N GLN A 221 11.33 -24.81 -7.60
CA GLN A 221 12.15 -25.35 -6.52
C GLN A 221 13.58 -24.82 -6.68
N PHE A 222 14.12 -24.27 -5.60
CA PHE A 222 15.45 -23.68 -5.55
C PHE A 222 16.34 -24.50 -4.65
N SER A 223 17.61 -24.63 -5.04
CA SER A 223 18.63 -25.11 -4.12
C SER A 223 19.04 -23.93 -3.25
N VAL A 224 18.79 -24.01 -1.94
CA VAL A 224 19.15 -22.93 -1.03
C VAL A 224 20.40 -23.36 -0.27
N VAL A 225 21.51 -22.66 -0.48
CA VAL A 225 22.71 -22.81 0.34
C VAL A 225 22.60 -21.84 1.50
N GLN A 226 22.50 -22.39 2.70
CA GLN A 226 22.26 -21.62 3.91
C GLN A 226 22.97 -22.28 5.09
N SER A 227 23.39 -21.49 6.09
CA SER A 227 23.95 -22.08 7.32
C SER A 227 22.84 -22.70 8.17
N THR A 228 23.22 -23.48 9.18
CA THR A 228 22.27 -24.09 10.13
C THR A 228 21.34 -23.05 10.78
N ARG A 229 21.83 -21.83 11.02
CA ARG A 229 21.05 -20.74 11.61
C ARG A 229 19.90 -20.32 10.70
N GLU A 230 20.17 -20.09 9.41
CA GLU A 230 19.15 -19.69 8.43
C GLU A 230 18.18 -20.84 8.14
N LYS A 231 18.68 -22.09 8.10
CA LYS A 231 17.85 -23.29 7.92
C LYS A 231 16.74 -23.41 8.96
N ASN A 232 17.05 -23.03 10.21
CA ASN A 232 16.10 -23.10 11.32
C ASN A 232 15.26 -21.81 11.49
N ASN A 233 15.43 -20.80 10.63
CA ASN A 233 14.67 -19.56 10.74
C ASN A 233 13.31 -19.68 10.01
N PRO A 234 12.18 -19.71 10.73
CA PRO A 234 10.86 -19.95 10.11
C PRO A 234 10.42 -18.84 9.16
N ARG A 235 10.86 -17.59 9.37
CA ARG A 235 10.51 -16.46 8.50
C ARG A 235 11.23 -16.55 7.15
N ILE A 236 12.48 -17.01 7.15
CA ILE A 236 13.23 -17.27 5.92
C ILE A 236 12.58 -18.42 5.15
N GLN A 237 12.25 -19.52 5.82
CA GLN A 237 11.60 -20.67 5.17
C GLN A 237 10.22 -20.31 4.58
N GLU A 238 9.43 -19.52 5.30
CA GLU A 238 8.13 -19.03 4.78
C GLU A 238 8.31 -18.08 3.59
N GLY A 239 9.31 -17.19 3.62
CA GLY A 239 9.66 -16.32 2.48
C GLY A 239 10.06 -17.10 1.23
N LEU A 240 10.94 -18.10 1.37
CA LEU A 240 11.33 -19.01 0.29
C LEU A 240 10.12 -19.75 -0.31
N LYS A 241 9.25 -20.27 0.57
CA LYS A 241 8.02 -20.97 0.15
C LYS A 241 7.07 -20.03 -0.59
N ARG A 242 6.88 -18.80 -0.11
CA ARG A 242 6.04 -17.79 -0.78
C ARG A 242 6.57 -17.46 -2.17
N PHE A 243 7.87 -17.21 -2.29
CA PHE A 243 8.50 -16.96 -3.58
C PHE A 243 8.30 -18.13 -4.56
N GLY A 244 8.55 -19.37 -4.12
CA GLY A 244 8.34 -20.57 -4.94
C GLY A 244 6.89 -20.75 -5.40
N ASN A 245 5.92 -20.38 -4.57
CA ASN A 245 4.50 -20.42 -4.94
C ASN A 245 4.12 -19.36 -5.99
N LEU A 246 4.87 -18.27 -6.13
CA LEU A 246 4.59 -17.21 -7.10
C LEU A 246 5.27 -17.44 -8.45
N VAL A 247 6.40 -18.14 -8.49
CA VAL A 247 7.22 -18.31 -9.69
C VAL A 247 7.05 -19.70 -10.30
N SER A 248 6.67 -19.78 -11.57
CA SER A 248 6.54 -21.06 -12.29
C SER A 248 7.90 -21.74 -12.45
N ARG A 249 7.97 -23.04 -12.15
CA ARG A 249 9.13 -23.89 -12.42
C ARG A 249 9.58 -23.80 -13.89
N ASP A 250 8.63 -23.64 -14.81
CA ASP A 250 8.91 -23.69 -16.24
C ASP A 250 9.61 -22.40 -16.73
N ILE A 251 9.65 -21.33 -15.92
CA ILE A 251 10.53 -20.16 -16.15
C ILE A 251 11.99 -20.53 -16.00
N LEU A 252 12.28 -21.43 -15.07
CA LEU A 252 13.63 -21.87 -14.75
C LEU A 252 14.01 -23.17 -15.49
N GLY A 253 13.12 -23.69 -16.34
CA GLY A 253 13.29 -24.95 -17.07
C GLY A 253 14.26 -24.84 -18.24
N LYS A 254 14.68 -25.99 -18.80
CA LYS A 254 15.77 -26.23 -19.81
C LYS A 254 15.93 -25.25 -20.99
N LYS A 255 14.96 -24.37 -21.26
CA LYS A 255 15.03 -23.29 -22.28
C LYS A 255 15.55 -21.96 -21.73
N SER A 256 15.43 -21.72 -20.43
CA SER A 256 16.24 -20.70 -19.76
C SER A 256 17.68 -21.22 -19.74
N LYS A 257 18.65 -20.37 -20.02
CA LYS A 257 20.08 -20.73 -20.04
C LYS A 257 20.63 -20.99 -18.62
N LEU A 258 19.76 -21.37 -17.69
CA LEU A 258 20.01 -21.47 -16.26
C LEU A 258 20.56 -22.86 -15.94
N SER A 259 21.87 -22.94 -15.68
CA SER A 259 22.54 -24.12 -15.11
C SER A 259 22.02 -24.43 -13.71
N ASP A 260 22.30 -25.62 -13.17
CA ASP A 260 21.89 -25.95 -11.79
C ASP A 260 22.49 -24.99 -10.74
N ALA A 261 23.69 -24.44 -11.00
CA ALA A 261 24.29 -23.39 -10.16
C ALA A 261 23.47 -22.09 -10.16
N SER A 262 22.84 -21.72 -11.28
CA SER A 262 21.95 -20.55 -11.34
C SER A 262 20.56 -20.78 -10.72
N ARG A 263 20.23 -22.01 -10.32
CA ARG A 263 19.06 -22.32 -9.47
C ARG A 263 19.41 -22.36 -7.99
N THR A 264 20.68 -22.08 -7.67
CA THR A 264 21.16 -22.03 -6.30
C THR A 264 21.15 -20.59 -5.80
N VAL A 265 20.56 -20.38 -4.62
CA VAL A 265 20.58 -19.09 -3.92
C VAL A 265 21.29 -19.27 -2.58
N ALA A 266 22.30 -18.43 -2.33
CA ALA A 266 22.95 -18.37 -1.03
C ALA A 266 22.18 -17.41 -0.10
N VAL A 267 21.90 -17.83 1.13
CA VAL A 267 21.17 -17.03 2.13
C VAL A 267 22.05 -16.83 3.35
N ASN A 268 22.34 -15.57 3.67
CA ASN A 268 23.21 -15.19 4.78
C ASN A 268 22.48 -14.25 5.74
N SER A 269 22.52 -14.51 7.05
CA SER A 269 22.00 -13.55 8.04
C SER A 269 22.99 -12.42 8.30
N ILE A 270 22.48 -11.20 8.41
CA ILE A 270 23.27 -10.00 8.76
C ILE A 270 22.56 -9.16 9.83
N GLY A 271 23.30 -8.23 10.45
CA GLY A 271 22.76 -7.28 11.44
C GLY A 271 22.16 -6.01 10.84
N ASN A 272 22.49 -5.69 9.59
CA ASN A 272 22.07 -4.47 8.91
C ASN A 272 20.93 -4.73 7.92
N ARG A 273 20.55 -3.70 7.13
CA ARG A 273 19.48 -3.78 6.11
C ARG A 273 19.74 -4.95 5.15
N SER A 274 18.69 -5.71 4.83
CA SER A 274 18.74 -6.78 3.83
C SER A 274 19.11 -6.22 2.44
N TYR A 275 19.80 -7.04 1.65
CA TYR A 275 20.15 -6.72 0.27
C TYR A 275 20.49 -7.98 -0.52
N TYR A 276 20.39 -7.88 -1.84
CA TYR A 276 20.95 -8.83 -2.81
C TYR A 276 22.33 -8.37 -3.29
N HIS A 277 23.29 -9.30 -3.36
CA HIS A 277 24.59 -9.06 -4.00
C HIS A 277 25.25 -10.38 -4.40
N ASP A 278 25.87 -10.42 -5.58
CA ASP A 278 26.68 -11.54 -6.08
C ASP A 278 26.02 -12.92 -5.89
N ARG A 279 24.78 -13.06 -6.38
CA ARG A 279 23.97 -14.30 -6.30
C ARG A 279 23.63 -14.78 -4.89
N ALA A 280 23.84 -13.94 -3.88
CA ALA A 280 23.45 -14.17 -2.51
C ALA A 280 22.43 -13.12 -2.03
N ILE A 281 21.49 -13.57 -1.20
CA ILE A 281 20.64 -12.67 -0.42
C ILE A 281 21.20 -12.58 1.00
N TYR A 282 21.31 -11.36 1.49
CA TYR A 282 21.73 -11.04 2.85
C TYR A 282 20.51 -10.52 3.60
N ILE A 283 20.13 -11.21 4.67
CA ILE A 283 18.86 -11.01 5.35
C ILE A 283 19.10 -10.48 6.76
N ARG A 284 18.53 -9.31 7.07
CA ARG A 284 18.50 -8.80 8.45
C ARG A 284 17.75 -9.77 9.34
N THR A 285 18.25 -10.08 10.54
CA THR A 285 17.48 -10.84 11.54
C THR A 285 17.10 -9.96 12.74
N PRO A 286 15.81 -9.90 13.17
CA PRO A 286 14.65 -10.57 12.58
C PRO A 286 14.21 -9.97 11.24
N VAL A 287 13.55 -10.80 10.41
CA VAL A 287 13.05 -10.47 9.07
C VAL A 287 11.55 -10.75 8.95
N ASP A 288 10.86 -9.97 8.13
CA ASP A 288 9.55 -10.33 7.59
C ASP A 288 9.70 -11.14 6.29
N GLU A 289 8.83 -12.11 6.08
CA GLU A 289 8.88 -13.03 4.93
C GLU A 289 8.83 -12.32 3.56
N HIS A 290 8.16 -11.17 3.46
CA HIS A 290 8.06 -10.40 2.21
C HIS A 290 9.39 -9.73 1.81
N VAL A 291 10.25 -9.42 2.78
CA VAL A 291 11.61 -8.93 2.49
C VAL A 291 12.44 -10.04 1.85
N VAL A 292 12.26 -11.30 2.25
CA VAL A 292 12.93 -12.43 1.60
C VAL A 292 12.46 -12.56 0.15
N VAL A 293 11.16 -12.40 -0.11
CA VAL A 293 10.59 -12.38 -1.47
C VAL A 293 11.17 -11.23 -2.30
N HIS A 294 11.34 -10.04 -1.71
CA HIS A 294 11.96 -8.88 -2.34
C HIS A 294 13.38 -9.20 -2.83
N GLU A 295 14.25 -9.69 -1.93
CA GLU A 295 15.64 -10.01 -2.30
C GLU A 295 15.73 -11.14 -3.33
N LEU A 296 14.83 -12.13 -3.26
CA LEU A 296 14.74 -13.18 -4.27
C LEU A 296 14.27 -12.68 -5.64
N GLY A 297 13.49 -11.59 -5.66
CA GLY A 297 13.14 -10.91 -6.91
C GLY A 297 14.35 -10.32 -7.61
N HIS A 298 15.27 -9.69 -6.87
CA HIS A 298 16.55 -9.24 -7.42
C HIS A 298 17.43 -10.39 -7.91
N TRP A 299 17.49 -11.48 -7.15
CA TRP A 299 18.18 -12.70 -7.58
C TRP A 299 17.63 -13.24 -8.91
N LEU A 300 16.31 -13.32 -9.06
CA LEU A 300 15.68 -13.80 -10.30
C LEU A 300 15.96 -12.89 -11.49
N GLU A 301 15.94 -11.58 -11.28
CA GLU A 301 16.26 -10.59 -12.30
C GLU A 301 17.71 -10.69 -12.76
N ASP A 302 18.66 -10.93 -11.84
CA ASP A 302 20.09 -11.03 -12.16
C ASP A 302 20.46 -12.33 -12.90
N ILE A 303 19.81 -13.46 -12.57
CA ILE A 303 20.15 -14.74 -13.21
C ILE A 303 19.56 -14.90 -14.62
N ASP A 304 18.43 -14.25 -14.92
CA ASP A 304 17.73 -14.37 -16.20
C ASP A 304 17.68 -13.03 -16.95
N SER A 305 18.61 -12.84 -17.88
CA SER A 305 18.68 -11.65 -18.72
C SER A 305 17.41 -11.37 -19.53
N ASP A 306 16.64 -12.39 -19.93
CA ASP A 306 15.36 -12.19 -20.65
C ASP A 306 14.30 -11.58 -19.72
N ILE A 307 14.32 -11.93 -18.43
CA ILE A 307 13.49 -11.28 -17.42
C ILE A 307 13.95 -9.84 -17.23
N PHE A 308 15.25 -9.60 -17.06
CA PHE A 308 15.80 -8.25 -16.92
C PHE A 308 15.46 -7.34 -18.10
N ASP A 309 15.57 -7.83 -19.33
CA ASP A 309 15.25 -7.07 -20.54
C ASP A 309 13.76 -6.68 -20.58
N LYS A 310 12.87 -7.62 -20.24
CA LYS A 310 11.42 -7.35 -20.15
C LYS A 310 11.07 -6.36 -19.06
N VAL A 311 11.72 -6.47 -17.90
CA VAL A 311 11.54 -5.54 -16.79
C VAL A 311 12.03 -4.14 -17.15
N SER A 312 13.18 -4.05 -17.82
CA SER A 312 13.73 -2.79 -18.32
C SER A 312 12.80 -2.14 -19.34
N ALA A 313 12.31 -2.90 -20.31
CA ALA A 313 11.35 -2.43 -21.31
C ALA A 313 10.02 -1.97 -20.68
N PHE A 314 9.53 -2.69 -19.67
CA PHE A 314 8.34 -2.29 -18.92
C PHE A 314 8.54 -0.95 -18.21
N TYR A 315 9.66 -0.77 -17.49
CA TYR A 315 9.98 0.50 -16.85
C TYR A 315 10.07 1.63 -17.87
N ASP A 316 10.79 1.43 -18.98
CA ASP A 316 11.01 2.47 -19.98
C ASP A 316 9.70 2.92 -20.61
N ARG A 317 8.80 1.97 -20.90
CA ARG A 317 7.43 2.26 -21.34
C ARG A 317 6.65 3.06 -20.29
N ARG A 318 6.68 2.64 -19.02
CA ARG A 318 5.91 3.26 -17.93
C ARG A 318 6.36 4.69 -17.63
N THR A 319 7.66 4.93 -17.74
CA THR A 319 8.30 6.19 -17.34
C THR A 319 8.69 7.07 -18.53
N ALA A 320 8.15 6.77 -19.72
CA ALA A 320 8.39 7.53 -20.93
C ALA A 320 7.91 8.98 -20.75
N GLY A 321 8.78 9.95 -21.03
CA GLY A 321 8.49 11.38 -20.87
C GLY A 321 8.59 11.91 -19.45
N GLU A 322 8.88 11.07 -18.45
CA GLU A 322 9.04 11.53 -17.07
C GLU A 322 10.44 12.12 -16.81
N SER A 323 10.46 13.16 -15.97
CA SER A 323 11.68 13.75 -15.45
C SER A 323 12.21 12.99 -14.23
N LEU A 324 13.53 12.86 -14.15
CA LEU A 324 14.18 12.31 -12.96
C LEU A 324 14.10 13.31 -11.81
N ILE A 325 13.67 12.84 -10.64
CA ILE A 325 13.69 13.61 -9.41
C ILE A 325 14.40 12.83 -8.30
N SER A 326 14.85 13.53 -7.27
CA SER A 326 15.46 12.86 -6.11
C SER A 326 14.46 11.94 -5.41
N MET A 327 14.91 10.75 -4.99
CA MET A 327 14.12 9.80 -4.21
C MET A 327 13.62 10.41 -2.89
N ASN A 328 14.43 11.27 -2.26
CA ASN A 328 14.04 12.01 -1.06
C ASN A 328 12.87 12.96 -1.33
N ALA A 329 12.87 13.65 -2.47
CA ALA A 329 11.77 14.52 -2.87
C ALA A 329 10.51 13.70 -3.21
N ALA A 330 10.67 12.60 -3.95
CA ALA A 330 9.56 11.73 -4.33
C ALA A 330 8.89 11.05 -3.12
N SER A 331 9.70 10.62 -2.15
CA SER A 331 9.25 9.87 -0.97
C SER A 331 9.06 10.75 0.27
N ASN A 332 9.23 12.06 0.15
CA ASN A 332 9.19 13.05 1.23
C ASN A 332 9.96 12.60 2.49
N THR A 333 11.25 12.28 2.30
CA THR A 333 12.13 11.77 3.35
C THR A 333 13.55 12.28 3.16
N THR A 334 14.43 12.02 4.12
CA THR A 334 15.88 12.31 4.05
C THR A 334 16.73 11.05 4.17
N ARG A 335 16.10 9.87 4.07
CA ARG A 335 16.75 8.57 4.29
C ARG A 335 17.55 8.05 3.10
N PHE A 336 17.32 8.59 1.90
CA PHE A 336 18.03 8.19 0.70
C PHE A 336 19.25 9.08 0.48
N ARG A 337 20.25 8.55 -0.23
CA ARG A 337 21.41 9.36 -0.62
C ARG A 337 20.99 10.42 -1.64
N ALA A 338 21.74 11.52 -1.70
CA ALA A 338 21.42 12.65 -2.58
C ALA A 338 21.41 12.28 -4.07
N ASN A 339 22.19 11.27 -4.46
CA ASN A 339 22.28 10.75 -5.82
C ASN A 339 21.27 9.63 -6.13
N GLU A 340 20.43 9.22 -5.18
CA GLU A 340 19.34 8.30 -5.46
C GLU A 340 18.20 9.05 -6.15
N MET A 341 18.03 8.77 -7.44
CA MET A 341 17.02 9.38 -8.31
C MET A 341 15.91 8.39 -8.62
N THR A 342 14.74 8.88 -9.00
CA THR A 342 13.58 8.09 -9.37
C THR A 342 12.73 8.78 -10.45
N LYS A 343 12.00 7.97 -11.21
CA LYS A 343 10.87 8.40 -12.04
C LYS A 343 9.60 7.88 -11.38
N VAL A 344 8.73 8.78 -10.93
CA VAL A 344 7.68 8.43 -9.97
C VAL A 344 6.59 7.57 -10.59
N ASP A 345 6.16 7.92 -11.81
CA ASP A 345 5.03 7.30 -12.50
C ASP A 345 3.80 7.14 -11.57
N ARG A 346 2.86 6.29 -11.96
CA ARG A 346 1.73 5.84 -11.14
C ARG A 346 2.08 4.61 -10.30
N PHE A 347 3.37 4.38 -10.03
CA PHE A 347 3.79 3.30 -9.16
C PHE A 347 3.21 3.46 -7.75
N ILE A 348 2.92 2.34 -7.09
CA ILE A 348 2.42 2.29 -5.71
C ILE A 348 3.41 2.92 -4.73
N ASN A 349 4.70 2.83 -5.03
CA ASN A 349 5.78 3.44 -4.27
C ASN A 349 6.83 4.01 -5.23
N ALA A 350 7.25 5.26 -5.02
CA ALA A 350 8.28 5.91 -5.82
C ALA A 350 9.61 5.14 -5.84
N TYR A 351 9.87 4.26 -4.87
CA TYR A 351 11.01 3.36 -4.87
C TYR A 351 11.01 2.40 -6.07
N MET A 352 9.84 1.96 -6.56
CA MET A 352 9.72 1.12 -7.77
C MET A 352 10.32 1.80 -9.02
N GLY A 353 10.26 3.13 -9.04
CA GLY A 353 10.81 3.98 -10.08
C GLY A 353 12.31 4.28 -9.96
N LYS A 354 13.02 3.69 -9.00
CA LYS A 354 14.42 4.02 -8.73
C LYS A 354 15.29 3.88 -9.98
N TYR A 355 16.14 4.88 -10.19
CA TYR A 355 16.94 5.02 -11.39
C TYR A 355 18.31 4.36 -11.22
N TYR A 356 18.53 3.26 -11.95
CA TYR A 356 19.78 2.47 -11.93
C TYR A 356 20.42 2.42 -13.31
N TYR A 357 20.87 3.57 -13.81
CA TYR A 357 21.61 3.66 -15.06
C TYR A 357 23.07 4.01 -14.79
N GLN A 358 23.94 3.36 -15.57
CA GLN A 358 25.33 3.77 -15.73
C GLN A 358 25.53 4.11 -17.21
N GLY A 359 25.73 5.39 -17.50
CA GLY A 359 25.63 5.89 -18.88
C GLY A 359 24.25 5.60 -19.46
N ASN A 360 24.20 4.92 -20.61
CA ASN A 360 22.96 4.58 -21.31
C ASN A 360 22.44 3.17 -20.98
N LYS A 361 23.07 2.45 -20.04
CA LYS A 361 22.69 1.07 -19.71
C LYS A 361 22.10 0.99 -18.30
N ARG A 362 20.92 0.39 -18.20
CA ARG A 362 20.35 -0.01 -16.91
C ARG A 362 21.08 -1.25 -16.39
N TYR A 363 21.38 -1.28 -15.10
CA TYR A 363 22.04 -2.44 -14.46
C TYR A 363 21.23 -3.10 -13.34
N ALA A 364 20.11 -2.50 -12.91
CA ALA A 364 19.20 -3.05 -11.92
C ALA A 364 17.80 -2.42 -12.03
N SER A 365 16.81 -3.00 -11.38
CA SER A 365 15.48 -2.42 -11.19
C SER A 365 14.88 -2.79 -9.84
N GLU A 366 13.86 -2.03 -9.41
CA GLU A 366 13.00 -2.39 -8.27
C GLU A 366 11.65 -2.97 -8.71
N ILE A 367 11.44 -3.16 -10.02
CA ILE A 367 10.12 -3.50 -10.56
C ILE A 367 9.76 -4.93 -10.21
N LEU A 368 10.66 -5.89 -10.47
CA LEU A 368 10.38 -7.30 -10.19
C LEU A 368 10.36 -7.60 -8.69
N SER A 369 11.34 -7.09 -7.93
CA SER A 369 11.44 -7.28 -6.48
C SER A 369 10.22 -6.73 -5.75
N MET A 370 9.86 -5.47 -5.99
CA MET A 370 8.70 -4.85 -5.36
C MET A 370 7.39 -5.46 -5.86
N GLY A 371 7.29 -5.80 -7.15
CA GLY A 371 6.10 -6.44 -7.71
C GLY A 371 5.80 -7.80 -7.07
N LEU A 372 6.83 -8.64 -6.90
CA LEU A 372 6.73 -9.92 -6.21
C LEU A 372 6.43 -9.74 -4.71
N GLU A 373 7.04 -8.75 -4.07
CA GLU A 373 6.72 -8.39 -2.69
C GLU A 373 5.24 -8.04 -2.53
N GLN A 374 4.69 -7.17 -3.40
CA GLN A 374 3.27 -6.80 -3.38
C GLN A 374 2.35 -8.02 -3.63
N LEU A 375 2.66 -8.86 -4.62
CA LEU A 375 1.92 -10.11 -4.87
C LEU A 375 1.91 -11.05 -3.66
N SER A 376 3.01 -11.08 -2.90
CA SER A 376 3.17 -11.96 -1.74
C SER A 376 2.54 -11.42 -0.45
N ARG A 377 2.30 -10.11 -0.40
CA ARG A 377 1.83 -9.39 0.78
C ARG A 377 0.33 -9.15 0.72
N ASP A 378 -0.14 -8.53 -0.36
CA ASP A 378 -1.54 -8.20 -0.57
C ASP A 378 -1.83 -8.13 -2.08
N PRO A 379 -2.09 -9.29 -2.73
CA PRO A 379 -2.32 -9.33 -4.16
C PRO A 379 -3.60 -8.60 -4.57
N VAL A 380 -4.58 -8.45 -3.67
CA VAL A 380 -5.82 -7.71 -3.95
C VAL A 380 -5.54 -6.22 -4.01
N ALA A 381 -4.87 -5.66 -3.00
CA ALA A 381 -4.49 -4.25 -3.02
C ALA A 381 -3.57 -3.94 -4.21
N PHE A 382 -2.65 -4.84 -4.55
CA PHE A 382 -1.78 -4.66 -5.71
C PHE A 382 -2.57 -4.59 -7.03
N ALA A 383 -3.45 -5.57 -7.26
CA ALA A 383 -4.29 -5.64 -8.45
C ALA A 383 -5.17 -4.40 -8.66
N GLN A 384 -5.60 -3.76 -7.57
CA GLN A 384 -6.40 -2.54 -7.60
C GLN A 384 -5.56 -1.27 -7.81
N ALA A 385 -4.43 -1.17 -7.12
CA ALA A 385 -3.63 0.04 -7.10
C ALA A 385 -2.82 0.24 -8.39
N ASP A 386 -2.27 -0.83 -8.97
CA ASP A 386 -1.57 -0.78 -10.27
C ASP A 386 -1.88 -2.04 -11.10
N PRO A 387 -3.02 -2.08 -11.82
CA PRO A 387 -3.42 -3.24 -12.60
C PRO A 387 -2.41 -3.61 -13.70
N ASP A 388 -1.74 -2.63 -14.31
CA ASP A 388 -0.78 -2.83 -15.41
C ASP A 388 0.53 -3.44 -14.89
N MET A 389 1.05 -2.96 -13.76
CA MET A 389 2.18 -3.61 -13.08
C MET A 389 1.78 -5.00 -12.56
N PHE A 390 0.58 -5.18 -12.01
CA PHE A 390 0.09 -6.49 -11.61
C PHE A 390 0.09 -7.47 -12.79
N ASP A 391 -0.45 -7.10 -13.95
CA ASP A 391 -0.50 -7.98 -15.12
C ASP A 391 0.89 -8.32 -15.64
N PHE A 392 1.79 -7.34 -15.68
CA PHE A 392 3.16 -7.54 -16.09
C PHE A 392 3.88 -8.53 -15.17
N ILE A 393 3.84 -8.30 -13.85
CA ILE A 393 4.50 -9.18 -12.87
C ILE A 393 3.83 -10.56 -12.88
N TYR A 394 2.49 -10.62 -12.98
CA TYR A 394 1.77 -11.89 -13.06
C TYR A 394 2.20 -12.70 -14.29
N GLY A 395 2.31 -12.05 -15.44
CA GLY A 395 2.73 -12.68 -16.69
C GLY A 395 4.20 -13.10 -16.68
N ILE A 396 5.12 -12.25 -16.21
CA ILE A 396 6.56 -12.55 -16.30
C ILE A 396 6.97 -13.74 -15.43
N VAL A 397 6.27 -13.96 -14.31
CA VAL A 397 6.53 -15.09 -13.38
C VAL A 397 5.69 -16.35 -13.68
N ARG A 398 4.98 -16.37 -14.82
CA ARG A 398 4.25 -17.53 -15.35
C ARG A 398 4.57 -17.77 -16.83
N LYS A 399 5.27 -18.87 -17.13
CA LYS A 399 5.42 -19.40 -18.50
C LYS A 399 4.60 -20.67 -18.66
#